data_AF-A0A1Q8CPX4-F1
#
_entry.id   AF-A0A1Q8CPX4-F1
#
_cell.length_a   1.000
_cell.length_b   1.000
_cell.length_c   1.000
_cell.angle_alpha   90.00
_cell.angle_beta   90.00
_cell.angle_gamma   90.00
#
_symmetry.space_group_name_H-M   'P 1'
#
loop_
_entity.id
_entity.type
_entity.pdbx_description
1 polymer ?
#
loop_
_entity_poly.entity_id
_entity_poly.type
_entity_poly.pdbx_seq_one_letter_code
_entity_poly.pdbx_strand_id
1 'polypeptide(L)'
;MYEFDEDGRSLGELRQVRREGAEFAVDGEALAVQRERSKRFLLTGPGGTVATADRETHRRWVVTTKTGRLELVRPSFWRSAWELHRGGAPVGRIEPEGWLNTTSHADLPADLPLAVRVFLYYVVLVQWERANAAAAAS
;
A
#
# COMPACT_ATOMS: atom_id res chain seq x y z
N MET A 1 -6.86 -5.45 13.85
CA MET A 1 -6.64 -6.64 13.00
C MET A 1 -7.17 -6.25 11.64
N TYR A 2 -6.33 -6.20 10.61
CA TYR A 2 -6.80 -5.93 9.25
C TYR A 2 -6.74 -7.26 8.50
N GLU A 3 -7.87 -7.68 7.98
CA GLU A 3 -7.99 -8.83 7.09
C GLU A 3 -7.99 -8.33 5.64
N PHE A 4 -7.33 -9.06 4.74
CA PHE A 4 -7.30 -8.74 3.31
C PHE A 4 -8.16 -9.76 2.58
N ASP A 5 -9.19 -9.30 1.89
CA ASP A 5 -10.08 -10.16 1.10
C ASP A 5 -10.02 -9.80 -0.38
N GLU A 6 -10.01 -10.81 -1.26
CA GLU A 6 -10.28 -10.68 -2.70
C GLU A 6 -11.54 -11.49 -3.00
N ASP A 7 -12.60 -10.83 -3.47
CA ASP A 7 -13.88 -11.47 -3.82
C ASP A 7 -14.43 -12.41 -2.72
N GLY A 8 -14.23 -12.04 -1.44
CA GLY A 8 -14.66 -12.83 -0.28
C GLY A 8 -13.75 -14.01 0.09
N ARG A 9 -12.54 -14.08 -0.46
CA ARG A 9 -11.47 -14.99 -0.01
C ARG A 9 -10.39 -14.22 0.74
N SER A 10 -10.18 -14.62 1.99
CA SER A 10 -9.06 -14.15 2.81
C SER A 10 -7.73 -14.48 2.11
N LEU A 11 -7.01 -13.44 1.69
CA LEU A 11 -5.77 -13.49 0.90
C LEU A 11 -4.50 -13.61 1.75
N GLY A 12 -4.63 -13.38 3.06
CA GLY A 12 -3.48 -13.37 3.94
C GLY A 12 -3.80 -12.78 5.29
N GLU A 13 -3.10 -13.28 6.30
CA GLU A 13 -3.22 -12.79 7.66
C GLU A 13 -2.17 -11.70 7.90
N LEU A 14 -2.62 -10.50 8.27
CA LEU A 14 -1.73 -9.46 8.78
C LEU A 14 -1.32 -9.82 10.20
N ARG A 15 -0.19 -10.52 10.30
CA ARG A 15 0.29 -11.08 11.57
C ARG A 15 0.70 -10.01 12.56
N GLN A 16 1.30 -8.92 12.07
CA GLN A 16 1.72 -7.84 12.97
C GLN A 16 1.82 -6.49 12.24
N VAL A 17 1.17 -5.46 12.79
CA VAL A 17 1.41 -4.06 12.41
C VAL A 17 2.26 -3.40 13.49
N ARG A 18 3.37 -2.81 13.09
CA ARG A 18 4.23 -2.00 13.96
C ARG A 18 4.28 -0.57 13.40
N ARG A 19 4.66 0.38 14.25
CA ARG A 19 4.77 1.81 13.87
C ARG A 19 5.68 2.05 12.65
N GLU A 20 6.62 1.15 12.39
CA GLU A 20 7.63 1.28 11.33
C GLU A 20 7.55 0.20 10.25
N GLY A 21 6.52 -0.65 10.27
CA GLY A 21 6.41 -1.75 9.32
C GLY A 21 5.23 -2.67 9.57
N ALA A 22 5.06 -3.66 8.71
CA ALA A 22 4.09 -4.72 8.89
C ALA A 22 4.64 -6.05 8.41
N GLU A 23 4.22 -7.13 9.05
CA GLU A 23 4.53 -8.50 8.66
C GLU A 23 3.23 -9.20 8.31
N PHE A 24 3.21 -9.86 7.15
CA PHE A 24 2.06 -10.61 6.67
C PHE A 24 2.52 -11.88 5.95
N ALA A 25 1.62 -12.85 5.90
CA ALA A 25 1.81 -14.05 5.11
C ALA A 25 0.93 -14.02 3.86
N VAL A 26 1.52 -14.22 2.70
CA VAL A 26 0.82 -14.37 1.41
C VAL A 26 1.24 -15.69 0.80
N ASP A 27 0.28 -16.54 0.44
CA ASP A 27 0.54 -17.90 -0.09
C ASP A 27 1.50 -18.74 0.79
N GLY A 28 1.49 -18.51 2.11
CA GLY A 28 2.38 -19.18 3.07
C GLY A 28 3.80 -18.60 3.14
N GLU A 29 4.15 -17.62 2.32
CA GLU A 29 5.42 -16.91 2.39
C GLU A 29 5.35 -15.74 3.38
N ALA A 30 6.35 -15.66 4.27
CA ALA A 30 6.49 -14.54 5.18
C ALA A 30 7.07 -13.32 4.45
N LEU A 31 6.31 -12.23 4.45
CA LEU A 31 6.68 -10.96 3.88
C LEU A 31 6.75 -9.90 4.97
N ALA A 32 7.71 -9.00 4.83
CA ALA A 32 7.89 -7.87 5.74
C ALA A 32 7.95 -6.58 4.95
N VAL A 33 7.14 -5.62 5.36
CA VAL A 33 7.23 -4.23 4.94
C VAL A 33 7.95 -3.45 6.02
N GLN A 34 9.00 -2.75 5.62
CA GLN A 34 9.79 -1.91 6.50
C GLN A 34 9.83 -0.50 5.94
N ARG A 35 9.75 0.48 6.84
CA ARG A 35 9.86 1.87 6.49
C ARG A 35 11.29 2.35 6.70
N GLU A 36 12.01 2.54 5.60
CA GLU A 36 13.34 3.17 5.62
C GLU A 36 13.19 4.70 5.62
N ARG A 37 13.25 5.32 6.80
CA ARG A 37 13.13 6.78 6.99
C ARG A 37 11.80 7.34 6.49
N SER A 38 11.70 8.66 6.31
CA SER A 38 10.42 9.32 6.01
C SER A 38 9.86 9.16 4.60
N LYS A 39 10.72 8.76 3.65
CA LYS A 39 10.48 8.87 2.21
C LYS A 39 10.62 7.54 1.46
N ARG A 40 10.78 6.41 2.15
CA ARG A 40 10.98 5.11 1.50
C ARG A 40 10.34 3.98 2.30
N PHE A 41 9.77 3.03 1.58
CA PHE A 41 9.33 1.73 2.09
C PHE A 41 9.99 0.61 1.30
N LEU A 42 10.21 -0.51 1.97
CA LEU A 42 10.83 -1.70 1.45
C LEU A 42 9.92 -2.89 1.73
N LEU A 43 9.66 -3.71 0.72
CA LEU A 43 9.04 -5.02 0.86
C LEU A 43 10.12 -6.08 0.70
N THR A 44 10.30 -6.93 1.70
CA THR A 44 11.21 -8.07 1.69
C THR A 44 10.43 -9.37 1.83
N GLY A 45 10.94 -10.42 1.19
CA GLY A 45 10.49 -11.80 1.35
C GLY A 45 11.69 -12.73 1.55
N PRO A 46 11.47 -14.06 1.53
CA PRO A 46 12.54 -15.04 1.77
C PRO A 46 13.72 -14.92 0.81
N GLY A 47 13.45 -14.52 -0.43
CA GLY A 47 14.45 -14.29 -1.48
C GLY A 47 15.04 -12.86 -1.53
N GLY A 48 14.85 -12.05 -0.48
CA GLY A 48 15.33 -10.67 -0.41
C GLY A 48 14.28 -9.64 -0.85
N THR A 49 14.72 -8.51 -1.42
CA THR A 49 13.84 -7.40 -1.79
C THR A 49 12.87 -7.78 -2.91
N VAL A 50 11.58 -7.58 -2.67
CA VAL A 50 10.48 -7.81 -3.62
C VAL A 50 10.09 -6.50 -4.30
N ALA A 51 9.96 -5.41 -3.52
CA ALA A 51 9.61 -4.09 -4.04
C ALA A 51 10.15 -2.96 -3.16
N THR A 52 10.32 -1.77 -3.73
CA THR A 52 10.55 -0.53 -2.99
C THR A 52 9.49 0.49 -3.35
N ALA A 53 9.13 1.37 -2.41
CA ALA A 53 8.32 2.54 -2.68
C ALA A 53 9.07 3.80 -2.23
N ASP A 54 9.42 4.66 -3.17
CA ASP A 54 10.18 5.88 -2.95
C ASP A 54 9.29 7.10 -3.17
N ARG A 55 9.34 8.05 -2.24
CA ARG A 55 8.54 9.26 -2.31
C ARG A 55 9.13 10.23 -3.32
N GLU A 56 8.38 10.50 -4.39
CA GLU A 56 8.74 11.55 -5.35
C GLU A 56 8.15 12.91 -4.91
N THR A 57 6.88 12.92 -4.50
CA THR A 57 6.21 14.12 -3.94
C THR A 57 5.32 13.74 -2.76
N HIS A 58 4.63 14.68 -2.10
CA HIS A 58 3.61 14.31 -1.09
C HIS A 58 2.40 13.58 -1.67
N ARG A 59 2.19 13.65 -2.99
CA ARG A 59 1.06 13.05 -3.71
C ARG A 59 1.49 11.99 -4.71
N ARG A 60 2.78 11.67 -4.79
CA ARG A 60 3.29 10.66 -5.71
C ARG A 60 4.37 9.82 -5.05
N TRP A 61 4.16 8.51 -5.11
CA TRP A 61 5.15 7.51 -4.75
C TRP A 61 5.45 6.66 -5.96
N VAL A 62 6.72 6.33 -6.10
CA VAL A 62 7.26 5.51 -7.16
C VAL A 62 7.51 4.14 -6.59
N VAL A 63 6.92 3.12 -7.19
CA VAL A 63 7.06 1.74 -6.73
C VAL A 63 7.85 0.95 -7.77
N THR A 64 8.99 0.42 -7.34
CA THR A 64 9.86 -0.40 -8.18
C THR A 64 9.74 -1.85 -7.76
N THR A 65 9.36 -2.72 -8.69
CA THR A 65 9.26 -4.17 -8.49
C THR A 65 10.17 -4.89 -9.48
N LYS A 66 10.28 -6.21 -9.36
CA LYS A 66 10.95 -7.04 -10.38
C LYS A 66 10.24 -7.02 -11.73
N THR A 67 8.93 -6.77 -11.76
CA THR A 67 8.09 -6.78 -12.97
C THR A 67 7.97 -5.41 -13.63
N GLY A 68 8.39 -4.34 -12.96
CA GLY A 68 8.46 -3.00 -13.55
C GLY A 68 8.26 -1.88 -12.56
N ARG A 69 7.98 -0.70 -13.11
CA ARG A 69 7.72 0.53 -12.36
C ARG A 69 6.23 0.84 -12.33
N LEU A 70 5.73 1.16 -11.15
CA LEU A 70 4.36 1.62 -10.89
C LEU A 70 4.41 2.96 -10.15
N GLU A 71 3.31 3.69 -10.17
CA GLU A 71 3.21 4.96 -9.46
C GLU A 71 1.91 5.02 -8.66
N LEU A 72 2.00 5.32 -7.37
CA LEU A 72 0.83 5.67 -6.57
C LEU A 72 0.66 7.19 -6.62
N VAL A 73 -0.46 7.64 -7.17
CA VAL A 73 -0.75 9.05 -7.39
C VAL A 73 -2.01 9.43 -6.62
N ARG A 74 -1.95 10.52 -5.85
CA ARG A 74 -3.11 11.11 -5.20
C ARG A 74 -3.66 12.23 -6.10
N PRO A 75 -4.77 12.01 -6.83
CA PRO A 75 -5.25 12.95 -7.84
C PRO A 75 -5.79 14.26 -7.25
N SER A 76 -6.28 14.23 -6.00
CA SER A 76 -6.87 15.40 -5.34
C SER A 76 -6.37 15.57 -3.91
N PHE A 77 -6.23 16.83 -3.49
CA PHE A 77 -5.95 17.18 -2.09
C PHE A 77 -7.12 16.86 -1.15
N TRP A 78 -8.34 16.94 -1.67
CA TRP A 78 -9.57 16.81 -0.88
C TRP A 78 -10.06 15.37 -0.79
N ARG A 79 -9.73 14.55 -1.79
CA ARG A 79 -10.09 13.12 -1.78
C ARG A 79 -8.97 12.31 -1.16
N SER A 80 -9.36 11.32 -0.36
CA SER A 80 -8.42 10.35 0.23
C SER A 80 -8.03 9.26 -0.75
N ALA A 81 -8.72 9.12 -1.89
CA ALA A 81 -8.40 8.11 -2.90
C ALA A 81 -7.00 8.30 -3.51
N TRP A 82 -6.35 7.18 -3.78
CA TRP A 82 -5.11 7.05 -4.53
C TRP A 82 -5.35 6.20 -5.78
N GLU A 83 -4.62 6.49 -6.84
CA GLU A 83 -4.64 5.74 -8.08
C GLU A 83 -3.30 5.04 -8.26
N LEU A 84 -3.35 3.81 -8.76
CA LEU A 84 -2.18 3.11 -9.26
C LEU A 84 -2.03 3.42 -10.74
N HIS A 85 -0.88 3.93 -11.14
CA HIS A 85 -0.54 4.22 -12.52
C HIS A 85 0.55 3.27 -13.02
N ARG A 86 0.47 2.86 -14.29
CA ARG A 86 1.49 2.08 -15.01
C ARG A 86 1.73 2.77 -16.35
N GLY A 87 2.95 3.23 -16.59
CA GLY A 87 3.26 4.00 -17.81
C GLY A 87 2.50 5.33 -17.93
N GLY A 88 2.15 5.95 -16.79
CA GLY A 88 1.42 7.23 -16.75
C GLY A 88 -0.10 7.15 -16.92
N ALA A 89 -0.66 5.94 -17.07
CA ALA A 89 -2.10 5.72 -17.14
C ALA A 89 -2.61 5.06 -15.84
N PRO A 90 -3.80 5.45 -15.33
CA PRO A 90 -4.42 4.80 -14.18
C PRO A 90 -4.84 3.37 -14.55
N VAL A 91 -4.44 2.41 -13.73
CA VAL A 91 -4.74 0.98 -13.86
C VAL A 91 -5.36 0.37 -12.60
N GLY A 92 -5.47 1.14 -11.51
CA GLY A 92 -6.08 0.69 -10.27
C GLY A 92 -6.35 1.84 -9.32
N ARG A 93 -7.03 1.56 -8.22
CA ARG A 93 -7.52 2.56 -7.27
C ARG A 93 -7.56 2.00 -5.85
N ILE A 94 -7.18 2.82 -4.89
CA ILE A 94 -7.21 2.50 -3.46
C ILE A 94 -7.93 3.64 -2.74
N GLU A 95 -9.05 3.36 -2.08
CA GLU A 95 -9.87 4.38 -1.44
C GLU A 95 -10.51 3.90 -0.15
N PRO A 96 -10.74 4.81 0.83
CA PRO A 96 -11.49 4.46 2.02
C PRO A 96 -12.96 4.21 1.67
N GLU A 97 -13.57 3.27 2.38
CA GLU A 97 -14.98 2.96 2.29
C GLU A 97 -15.73 3.55 3.49
N GLY A 98 -16.74 4.37 3.22
CA GLY A 98 -17.59 4.99 4.24
C GLY A 98 -17.01 6.24 4.93
N TRP A 99 -17.83 6.87 5.79
CA TRP A 99 -17.48 8.09 6.51
C TRP A 99 -16.58 7.89 7.73
N LEU A 100 -16.47 6.66 8.23
CA LEU A 100 -15.71 6.34 9.45
C LEU A 100 -14.30 5.79 9.17
N ASN A 101 -13.86 5.72 7.90
CA ASN A 101 -12.52 5.27 7.46
C ASN A 101 -12.04 3.96 8.10
N THR A 102 -12.95 3.11 8.59
CA THR A 102 -12.60 1.85 9.26
C THR A 102 -12.38 0.73 8.26
N THR A 103 -12.98 0.88 7.07
CA THR A 103 -12.86 -0.03 5.94
C THR A 103 -12.27 0.73 4.76
N SER A 104 -11.52 0.04 3.92
CA SER A 104 -11.00 0.59 2.67
C SER A 104 -10.87 -0.50 1.63
N HIS A 105 -11.06 -0.11 0.37
CA HIS A 105 -11.05 -1.01 -0.76
C HIS A 105 -9.88 -0.70 -1.70
N ALA A 106 -9.32 -1.74 -2.30
CA ALA A 106 -8.23 -1.67 -3.26
C ALA A 106 -8.56 -2.49 -4.49
N ASP A 107 -8.91 -1.79 -5.57
CA ASP A 107 -9.06 -2.36 -6.91
C ASP A 107 -7.71 -2.27 -7.62
N LEU A 108 -6.96 -3.37 -7.62
CA LEU A 108 -5.62 -3.45 -8.17
C LEU A 108 -5.55 -4.55 -9.24
N PRO A 109 -4.76 -4.34 -10.32
CA PRO A 109 -4.65 -5.31 -11.39
C PRO A 109 -4.27 -6.72 -10.90
N ALA A 110 -5.04 -7.73 -11.31
CA ALA A 110 -4.85 -9.12 -10.90
C ALA A 110 -3.52 -9.73 -11.39
N ASP A 111 -2.90 -9.15 -12.42
CA ASP A 111 -1.57 -9.52 -12.92
C ASP A 111 -0.42 -9.11 -11.99
N LEU A 112 -0.69 -8.24 -11.00
CA LEU A 112 0.30 -7.92 -9.97
C LEU A 112 0.38 -9.05 -8.95
N PRO A 113 1.59 -9.48 -8.54
CA PRO A 113 1.74 -10.42 -7.43
C PRO A 113 1.01 -9.90 -6.19
N LEU A 114 0.32 -10.79 -5.48
CA LEU A 114 -0.46 -10.42 -4.29
C LEU A 114 0.39 -9.68 -3.24
N ALA A 115 1.63 -10.11 -3.03
CA ALA A 115 2.61 -9.42 -2.21
C ALA A 115 2.78 -7.93 -2.56
N VAL A 116 2.81 -7.61 -3.86
CA VAL A 116 2.90 -6.24 -4.36
C VAL A 116 1.58 -5.50 -4.15
N ARG A 117 0.43 -6.15 -4.36
CA ARG A 117 -0.90 -5.54 -4.11
C ARG A 117 -1.05 -5.13 -2.64
N VAL A 118 -0.70 -6.02 -1.70
CA VAL A 118 -0.71 -5.74 -0.25
C VAL A 118 0.26 -4.62 0.09
N PHE A 119 1.46 -4.60 -0.50
CA PHE A 119 2.44 -3.54 -0.27
C PHE A 119 1.96 -2.17 -0.76
N LEU A 120 1.36 -2.10 -1.95
CA LEU A 120 0.78 -0.86 -2.49
C LEU A 120 -0.29 -0.30 -1.54
N TYR A 121 -1.18 -1.16 -1.06
CA TYR A 121 -2.18 -0.79 -0.07
C TYR A 121 -1.55 -0.29 1.23
N TYR A 122 -0.56 -1.00 1.78
CA TYR A 122 0.12 -0.61 3.01
C TYR A 122 0.74 0.79 2.90
N VAL A 123 1.38 1.11 1.77
CA VAL A 123 1.94 2.45 1.54
C VAL A 123 0.84 3.50 1.62
N VAL A 124 -0.32 3.28 0.99
CA VAL A 124 -1.46 4.21 1.04
C VAL A 124 -2.05 4.34 2.44
N LEU A 125 -2.21 3.23 3.17
CA LEU A 125 -2.71 3.21 4.54
C LEU A 125 -1.89 4.12 5.47
N VAL A 126 -0.55 3.99 5.42
CA VAL A 126 0.35 4.84 6.22
C VAL A 126 0.21 6.33 5.85
N GLN A 127 -0.12 6.64 4.60
CA GLN A 127 -0.37 8.02 4.18
C GLN A 127 -1.67 8.59 4.75
N TRP A 128 -2.72 7.76 4.88
CA TRP A 128 -3.96 8.16 5.56
C TRP A 128 -3.76 8.38 7.05
N GLU A 129 -3.07 7.47 7.74
CA GLU A 129 -2.76 7.62 9.17
C GLU A 129 -2.03 8.93 9.47
N ARG A 130 -1.10 9.32 8.60
CA ARG A 130 -0.37 10.60 8.71
C ARG A 130 -1.25 11.81 8.50
N ALA A 131 -2.12 11.77 7.49
CA ALA A 131 -3.01 12.88 7.21
C ALA A 131 -3.98 13.10 8.39
N ASN A 132 -4.51 12.00 8.95
CA ASN A 132 -5.38 12.04 10.12
C ASN A 132 -4.66 12.56 11.38
N ALA A 133 -3.44 12.10 11.63
CA ALA A 133 -2.64 12.57 12.77
C ALA A 133 -2.29 14.07 12.67
N ALA A 134 -2.00 14.57 11.46
CA ALA A 134 -1.74 15.99 11.23
C ALA A 134 -3.01 16.85 11.44
N ALA A 135 -4.16 16.37 10.99
CA ALA A 135 -5.44 17.06 11.18
C ALA A 135 -5.87 17.12 12.65
N ALA A 136 -5.60 16.08 13.44
CA ALA A 136 -5.92 16.05 14.88
C ALA A 136 -4.99 16.93 15.75
N ALA A 137 -3.83 17.32 15.23
CA ALA A 137 -2.85 18.18 15.90
C ALA A 137 -2.99 19.67 15.53
N SER A 138 -3.96 20.01 14.65
CA SER A 138 -4.28 21.37 14.20
C SER A 138 -5.51 21.89 14.94
#